data_AF-A0A6P0JXE2-F1
#
_entry.id   AF-A0A6P0JXE2-F1
#
_cell.length_a   1.000
_cell.length_b   1.000
_cell.length_c   1.000
_cell.angle_alpha   90.00
_cell.angle_beta   90.00
_cell.angle_gamma   90.00
#
_symmetry.space_group_name_H-M   'P 1'
#
loop_
_entity.id
_entity.type
_entity.pdbx_description
1 polymer ?
#
loop_
_entity_poly.entity_id
_entity_poly.type
_entity_poly.pdbx_seq_one_letter_code
_entity_poly.pdbx_strand_id
1 'polypeptide(L)'
;AQKDGNQVQLSFLDSQNAATRYTLLYGEIPATSQPSPVSLPNLNAVSSQVRGYIQDLAALGVIPENFQPNQSINRRTFARWLFAAHNQMYRDRPTKQIRPAPQAEKSAFTDIPPNDPDFAIIQGLAEAGIIPSRLTGNTEALLFQPDSPLTREQLLEWKVPLDVRRSLPDASLDTIEQTWGFQDVESINPNVFPELLADFENGQQANVLRAFGYTTLLQPKKAVTGAEAAATLWYFGYQGEGISAQDARQLLNEETGL
;
A
#
# COMPACT_ATOMS: atom_id res chain seq x y z
N ALA A 1 28.17 45.36 8.51
CA ALA A 1 28.08 44.29 7.50
C ALA A 1 28.64 44.81 6.19
N GLN A 2 29.44 44.02 5.49
CA GLN A 2 29.93 44.34 4.15
C GLN A 2 29.37 43.29 3.19
N LYS A 3 28.88 43.74 2.02
CA LYS A 3 28.33 42.87 0.98
C LYS A 3 29.28 42.88 -0.21
N ASP A 4 29.67 41.70 -0.68
CA ASP A 4 30.45 41.52 -1.89
C ASP A 4 29.90 40.32 -2.68
N GLY A 5 29.33 40.59 -3.86
CA GLY A 5 28.60 39.60 -4.65
C GLY A 5 27.51 38.87 -3.85
N ASN A 6 27.63 37.54 -3.81
CA ASN A 6 26.75 36.60 -3.11
C ASN A 6 27.17 36.35 -1.65
N GLN A 7 28.07 37.19 -1.11
CA GLN A 7 28.58 37.06 0.24
C GLN A 7 28.17 38.27 1.08
N VAL A 8 27.68 38.02 2.29
CA VAL A 8 27.50 39.04 3.32
C VAL A 8 28.43 38.70 4.49
N GLN A 9 29.38 39.59 4.74
CA GLN A 9 30.29 39.46 5.87
C GLN A 9 29.77 40.25 7.07
N LEU A 10 29.58 39.55 8.18
CA LEU A 10 29.21 40.09 9.48
C LEU A 10 30.43 40.02 10.39
N SER A 11 30.77 41.12 11.04
CA SER A 11 31.83 41.17 12.03
C SER A 11 31.24 41.54 13.36
N PHE A 12 31.45 40.70 14.38
CA PHE A 12 31.10 40.98 15.76
C PHE A 12 32.38 41.21 16.53
N LEU A 13 32.45 42.34 17.23
CA LEU A 13 33.56 42.68 18.12
C LEU A 13 33.14 42.27 19.53
N ASP A 14 34.02 41.56 20.24
CA ASP A 14 33.83 41.33 21.66
C ASP A 14 34.29 42.54 22.51
N SER A 15 34.10 42.45 23.83
CA SER A 15 34.49 43.49 24.78
C SER A 15 36.01 43.73 24.87
N GLN A 16 36.82 42.89 24.22
CA GLN A 16 38.27 43.05 24.10
C GLN A 16 38.69 43.47 22.68
N ASN A 17 37.76 43.92 21.84
CA ASN A 17 37.96 44.29 20.44
C ASN A 17 38.50 43.15 19.55
N ALA A 18 38.35 41.89 19.95
CA ALA A 18 38.61 40.76 19.06
C ALA A 18 37.43 40.60 18.08
N ALA A 19 37.74 40.51 16.78
CA ALA A 19 36.74 40.44 15.72
C ALA A 19 36.47 39.00 15.28
N THR A 20 35.26 38.50 15.53
CA THR A 20 34.76 37.26 14.92
C THR A 20 34.03 37.60 13.64
N ARG A 21 34.50 37.04 12.51
CA ARG A 21 33.92 37.27 11.18
C ARG A 21 33.13 36.06 10.72
N TYR A 22 31.86 36.28 10.38
CA TYR A 22 30.99 35.31 9.74
C TYR A 22 30.76 35.72 8.29
N THR A 23 30.82 34.76 7.38
CA THR A 23 30.49 34.98 5.97
C THR A 23 29.25 34.18 5.64
N LEU A 24 28.17 34.87 5.27
CA LEU A 24 26.96 34.28 4.74
C LEU A 24 27.06 34.23 3.23
N LEU A 25 27.03 33.03 2.64
CA LEU A 25 26.92 32.83 1.21
C LEU A 25 25.44 32.65 0.87
N TYR A 26 24.88 33.45 -0.03
CA TYR A 26 23.52 33.30 -0.50
C TYR A 26 23.50 33.25 -2.03
N GLY A 27 22.82 32.28 -2.62
CA GLY A 27 22.73 32.11 -4.06
C GLY A 27 21.31 31.72 -4.47
N GLU A 28 21.04 31.77 -5.77
CA GLU A 28 19.82 31.17 -6.31
C GLU A 28 19.87 29.67 -6.03
N ILE A 29 18.79 29.17 -5.42
CA ILE A 29 18.59 27.73 -5.24
C ILE A 29 18.44 27.17 -6.67
N PRO A 30 19.27 26.22 -7.13
CA PRO A 30 19.00 25.56 -8.39
C PRO A 30 17.59 25.00 -8.32
N ALA A 31 16.77 25.25 -9.35
CA ALA A 31 15.40 24.75 -9.41
C ALA A 31 15.43 23.28 -9.03
N THR A 32 14.80 22.94 -7.90
CA THR A 32 14.66 21.57 -7.45
C THR A 32 14.07 20.80 -8.61
N SER A 33 14.79 19.78 -9.08
CA SER A 33 14.26 18.86 -10.06
C SER A 33 13.06 18.19 -9.40
N GLN A 34 11.86 18.71 -9.67
CA GLN A 34 10.63 17.98 -9.37
C GLN A 34 10.83 16.55 -9.89
N PRO A 35 10.51 15.52 -9.09
CA PRO A 35 10.58 14.16 -9.57
C PRO A 35 9.80 14.10 -10.89
N SER A 36 10.48 13.71 -11.97
CA SER A 36 9.86 13.64 -13.28
C SER A 36 8.63 12.74 -13.16
N PRO A 37 7.48 13.12 -13.73
CA PRO A 37 6.28 12.30 -13.65
C PRO A 37 6.61 10.90 -14.19
N VAL A 38 6.37 9.86 -13.37
CA VAL A 38 6.59 8.47 -13.77
C VAL A 38 5.73 8.20 -15.00
N SER A 39 6.39 7.93 -16.13
CA SER A 39 5.72 7.68 -17.41
C SER A 39 5.19 6.26 -17.43
N LEU A 40 3.91 6.08 -17.11
CA LEU A 40 3.25 4.77 -17.09
C LEU A 40 2.53 4.49 -18.42
N PRO A 41 2.72 3.31 -19.03
CA PRO A 41 2.05 2.95 -20.27
C PRO A 41 0.55 2.67 -20.06
N ASN A 42 -0.24 2.85 -21.12
CA ASN A 42 -1.63 2.37 -21.24
C ASN A 42 -2.66 2.86 -20.18
N LEU A 43 -2.39 3.97 -19.50
CA LEU A 43 -3.33 4.54 -18.51
C LEU A 43 -4.64 5.10 -19.08
N ASN A 44 -4.74 5.27 -20.40
CA ASN A 44 -5.96 5.73 -21.06
C ASN A 44 -7.09 4.68 -21.01
N ALA A 45 -6.74 3.40 -20.74
CA ALA A 45 -7.69 2.30 -20.69
C ALA A 45 -8.36 2.11 -19.32
N VAL A 46 -8.08 2.97 -18.33
CA VAL A 46 -8.73 2.99 -17.02
C VAL A 46 -9.41 4.35 -16.77
N SER A 47 -10.38 4.38 -15.85
CA SER A 47 -11.10 5.61 -15.48
C SER A 47 -10.15 6.68 -14.95
N SER A 48 -10.55 7.95 -15.03
CA SER A 48 -9.75 9.08 -14.53
C SER A 48 -9.43 8.96 -13.04
N GLN A 49 -10.38 8.47 -12.24
CA GLN A 49 -10.21 8.24 -10.81
C GLN A 49 -9.13 7.17 -10.54
N VAL A 50 -9.24 6.00 -11.17
CA VAL A 50 -8.26 4.91 -11.00
C VAL A 50 -6.89 5.31 -11.54
N ARG A 51 -6.83 6.13 -12.59
CA ARG A 51 -5.58 6.72 -13.08
C ARG A 51 -4.89 7.55 -12.01
N GLY A 52 -5.62 8.38 -11.27
CA GLY A 52 -5.08 9.14 -10.14
C GLY A 52 -4.48 8.23 -9.08
N TYR A 53 -5.19 7.14 -8.73
CA TYR A 53 -4.70 6.17 -7.75
C TYR A 53 -3.38 5.53 -8.13
N ILE A 54 -3.27 5.11 -9.40
CA ILE A 54 -2.07 4.52 -9.97
C ILE A 54 -0.92 5.54 -9.93
N GLN A 55 -1.17 6.81 -10.27
CA GLN A 55 -0.14 7.85 -10.25
C GLN A 55 0.39 8.12 -8.84
N ASP A 56 -0.47 8.19 -7.82
CA ASP A 56 -0.05 8.36 -6.44
C ASP A 56 0.81 7.18 -5.96
N LEU A 57 0.38 5.94 -6.24
CA LEU A 57 1.13 4.74 -5.86
C LEU A 57 2.46 4.61 -6.60
N ALA A 58 2.54 5.02 -7.86
CA ALA A 58 3.80 5.05 -8.62
C ALA A 58 4.77 6.08 -8.04
N ALA A 59 4.28 7.26 -7.67
CA ALA A 59 5.10 8.28 -7.01
C ALA A 59 5.60 7.84 -5.63
N LEU A 60 4.88 6.94 -4.95
CA LEU A 60 5.31 6.29 -3.72
C LEU A 60 6.25 5.09 -3.94
N GLY A 61 6.56 4.73 -5.19
CA GLY A 61 7.42 3.58 -5.53
C GLY A 61 6.78 2.22 -5.27
N VAL A 62 5.46 2.14 -5.08
CA VAL A 62 4.74 0.89 -4.79
C VAL A 62 4.61 0.03 -6.04
N ILE A 63 4.28 0.66 -7.16
CA ILE A 63 4.09 -0.01 -8.45
C ILE A 63 5.24 0.34 -9.41
N PRO A 64 5.64 -0.58 -10.29
CA PRO A 64 6.80 -0.39 -11.16
C PRO A 64 6.48 0.47 -12.38
N GLU A 65 7.51 0.98 -13.07
CA GLU A 65 7.36 1.82 -14.27
C GLU A 65 6.70 1.07 -15.44
N ASN A 66 6.93 -0.23 -15.55
CA ASN A 66 6.36 -1.08 -16.61
C ASN A 66 4.94 -1.61 -16.27
N PHE A 67 4.26 -0.99 -15.31
CA PHE A 67 2.93 -1.37 -14.84
C PHE A 67 1.92 -1.53 -15.99
N GLN A 68 1.18 -2.65 -15.97
CA GLN A 68 0.14 -2.97 -16.95
C GLN A 68 -1.24 -2.99 -16.26
N PRO A 69 -2.05 -1.91 -16.37
CA PRO A 69 -3.27 -1.77 -15.57
C PRO A 69 -4.29 -2.91 -15.79
N ASN A 70 -4.45 -3.37 -17.03
CA ASN A 70 -5.49 -4.34 -17.38
C ASN A 70 -5.01 -5.80 -17.38
N GLN A 71 -3.73 -6.02 -17.08
CA GLN A 71 -3.20 -7.38 -16.98
C GLN A 71 -3.51 -7.96 -15.59
N SER A 72 -3.94 -9.21 -15.54
CA SER A 72 -4.08 -9.93 -14.26
C SER A 72 -2.74 -10.06 -13.55
N ILE A 73 -2.74 -9.87 -12.24
CA ILE A 73 -1.56 -10.03 -11.40
C ILE A 73 -1.59 -11.37 -10.66
N ASN A 74 -0.41 -11.84 -10.25
CA ASN A 74 -0.27 -13.02 -9.40
C ASN A 74 -0.20 -12.65 -7.91
N ARG A 75 -0.33 -13.67 -7.07
CA ARG A 75 -0.31 -13.57 -5.60
C ARG A 75 0.94 -12.89 -5.07
N ARG A 76 2.12 -13.25 -5.59
CA ARG A 76 3.40 -12.65 -5.22
C ARG A 76 3.46 -11.15 -5.50
N THR A 77 2.98 -10.73 -6.67
CA THR A 77 2.95 -9.31 -7.05
C THR A 77 2.08 -8.51 -6.10
N PHE A 78 0.91 -9.04 -5.75
CA PHE A 78 0.05 -8.37 -4.78
C PHE A 78 0.64 -8.33 -3.38
N ALA A 79 1.28 -9.41 -2.90
CA ALA A 79 1.95 -9.41 -1.58
C ALA A 79 3.03 -8.31 -1.49
N ARG A 80 3.86 -8.16 -2.53
CA ARG A 80 4.85 -7.07 -2.61
C ARG A 80 4.19 -5.69 -2.54
N TRP A 81 3.18 -5.45 -3.37
CA TRP A 81 2.52 -4.15 -3.41
C TRP A 81 1.74 -3.85 -2.13
N LEU A 82 1.10 -4.84 -1.52
CA LEU A 82 0.39 -4.72 -0.25
C LEU A 82 1.33 -4.28 0.86
N PHE A 83 2.45 -5.00 1.02
CA PHE A 83 3.46 -4.68 2.02
C PHE A 83 4.08 -3.30 1.78
N ALA A 84 4.48 -3.00 0.54
CA ALA A 84 5.11 -1.74 0.18
C ALA A 84 4.16 -0.55 0.38
N ALA A 85 2.94 -0.62 -0.16
CA ALA A 85 1.94 0.44 -0.02
C ALA A 85 1.64 0.75 1.43
N HIS A 86 1.34 -0.31 2.21
CA HIS A 86 1.03 -0.18 3.61
C HIS A 86 2.18 0.47 4.39
N ASN A 87 3.40 -0.06 4.27
CA ASN A 87 4.53 0.44 5.04
C ASN A 87 5.00 1.83 4.60
N GLN A 88 4.84 2.18 3.32
CA GLN A 88 5.13 3.51 2.81
C GLN A 88 4.13 4.54 3.31
N MET A 89 2.83 4.22 3.31
CA MET A 89 1.80 5.12 3.86
C MET A 89 1.90 5.28 5.37
N TYR A 90 2.39 4.27 6.08
CA TYR A 90 2.59 4.31 7.53
C TYR A 90 4.06 4.50 7.95
N ARG A 91 4.89 5.10 7.09
CA ARG A 91 6.34 5.27 7.30
C ARG A 91 6.71 6.04 8.58
N ASP A 92 5.87 7.00 8.97
CA ASP A 92 5.99 7.83 10.16
C ASP A 92 5.37 7.18 11.42
N ARG A 93 4.74 6.00 11.28
CA ARG A 93 4.01 5.30 12.34
C ARG A 93 4.52 3.87 12.49
N PRO A 94 5.67 3.64 13.13
CA PRO A 94 6.31 2.32 13.20
C PRO A 94 5.45 1.22 13.84
N THR A 95 4.53 1.58 14.75
CA THR A 95 3.58 0.64 15.38
C THR A 95 2.51 0.16 14.40
N LYS A 96 2.35 0.86 13.28
CA LYS A 96 1.39 0.57 12.23
C LYS A 96 2.03 -0.20 11.06
N GLN A 97 3.33 -0.46 11.06
CA GLN A 97 4.04 -1.13 9.96
C GLN A 97 4.11 -2.64 10.14
N ILE A 98 4.13 -3.37 9.03
CA ILE A 98 4.38 -4.81 8.98
C ILE A 98 5.89 -5.02 8.92
N ARG A 99 6.42 -5.91 9.76
CA ARG A 99 7.86 -6.19 9.79
C ARG A 99 8.21 -7.24 8.73
N PRO A 100 9.28 -7.04 7.93
CA PRO A 100 9.80 -8.11 7.10
C PRO A 100 10.42 -9.19 7.99
N ALA A 101 10.35 -10.44 7.56
CA ALA A 101 10.90 -11.59 8.28
C ALA A 101 11.98 -12.30 7.42
N PRO A 102 13.20 -11.74 7.31
CA PRO A 102 14.26 -12.32 6.47
C PRO A 102 14.83 -13.63 7.01
N GLN A 103 14.56 -13.93 8.28
CA GLN A 103 14.90 -15.17 8.94
C GLN A 103 13.69 -15.63 9.73
N ALA A 104 13.31 -16.89 9.55
CA ALA A 104 12.28 -17.55 10.33
C ALA A 104 12.78 -18.95 10.68
N GLU A 105 12.51 -19.42 11.90
CA GLU A 105 12.84 -20.80 12.29
C GLU A 105 12.12 -21.82 11.40
N LYS A 106 10.89 -21.48 10.97
CA LYS A 106 10.07 -22.29 10.05
C LYS A 106 9.38 -21.37 9.06
N SER A 107 9.55 -21.67 7.77
CA SER A 107 8.80 -20.99 6.71
C SER A 107 7.30 -21.28 6.86
N ALA A 108 6.48 -20.25 6.69
CA ALA A 108 5.03 -20.39 6.65
C ALA A 108 4.61 -21.31 5.48
N PHE A 109 5.29 -21.19 4.33
CA PHE A 109 4.97 -21.89 3.09
C PHE A 109 6.14 -22.72 2.55
N THR A 110 5.87 -23.92 2.05
CA THR A 110 6.93 -24.83 1.59
C THR A 110 7.49 -24.50 0.21
N ASP A 111 6.76 -23.72 -0.59
CA ASP A 111 7.13 -23.27 -1.94
C ASP A 111 7.75 -21.86 -1.98
N ILE A 112 8.02 -21.26 -0.81
CA ILE A 112 8.74 -20.00 -0.66
C ILE A 112 9.98 -20.26 0.20
N PRO A 113 11.12 -20.65 -0.40
CA PRO A 113 12.35 -20.94 0.34
C PRO A 113 13.02 -19.65 0.86
N PRO A 114 13.88 -19.72 1.90
CA PRO A 114 14.55 -18.54 2.47
C PRO A 114 15.39 -17.70 1.51
N ASN A 115 15.83 -18.27 0.38
CA ASN A 115 16.58 -17.55 -0.66
C ASN A 115 15.68 -16.92 -1.74
N ASP A 116 14.37 -17.08 -1.64
CA ASP A 116 13.41 -16.41 -2.51
C ASP A 116 13.49 -14.89 -2.28
N PRO A 117 13.53 -14.07 -3.35
CA PRO A 117 13.68 -12.62 -3.23
C PRO A 117 12.54 -11.95 -2.44
N ASP A 118 11.34 -12.55 -2.42
CA ASP A 118 10.20 -12.02 -1.67
C ASP A 118 9.94 -12.79 -0.38
N PHE A 119 10.85 -13.70 0.04
CA PHE A 119 10.70 -14.48 1.27
C PHE A 119 10.37 -13.59 2.46
N ALA A 120 11.16 -12.55 2.71
CA ALA A 120 11.00 -11.69 3.87
C ALA A 120 9.65 -10.95 3.90
N ILE A 121 9.11 -10.62 2.72
CA ILE A 121 7.83 -9.92 2.58
C ILE A 121 6.68 -10.90 2.82
N ILE A 122 6.69 -12.04 2.12
CA ILE A 122 5.63 -13.05 2.20
C ILE A 122 5.59 -13.66 3.61
N GLN A 123 6.75 -14.00 4.17
CA GLN A 123 6.87 -14.51 5.53
C GLN A 123 6.38 -13.48 6.55
N GLY A 124 6.78 -12.20 6.42
CA GLY A 124 6.35 -11.14 7.34
C GLY A 124 4.84 -10.91 7.31
N LEU A 125 4.21 -10.97 6.14
CA LEU A 125 2.75 -10.90 6.01
C LEU A 125 2.04 -12.12 6.64
N ALA A 126 2.61 -13.32 6.51
CA ALA A 126 2.07 -14.52 7.13
C ALA A 126 2.21 -14.49 8.66
N GLU A 127 3.34 -14.05 9.19
CA GLU A 127 3.57 -13.89 10.63
C GLU A 127 2.71 -12.79 11.25
N ALA A 128 2.38 -11.76 10.48
CA ALA A 128 1.41 -10.74 10.86
C ALA A 128 -0.06 -11.24 10.77
N GLY A 129 -0.29 -12.48 10.34
CA GLY A 129 -1.63 -13.07 10.21
C GLY A 129 -2.44 -12.53 9.03
N ILE A 130 -1.81 -11.85 8.07
CA ILE A 130 -2.49 -11.21 6.93
C ILE A 130 -2.71 -12.21 5.79
N ILE A 131 -1.70 -13.03 5.49
CA ILE A 131 -1.84 -14.11 4.51
C ILE A 131 -2.15 -15.39 5.29
N PRO A 132 -3.29 -16.07 5.02
CA PRO A 132 -3.63 -17.33 5.67
C PRO A 132 -2.51 -18.36 5.51
N SER A 133 -2.15 -18.99 6.63
CA SER A 133 -1.10 -20.01 6.68
C SER A 133 -1.33 -20.92 7.87
N ARG A 134 -0.44 -21.89 8.08
CA ARG A 134 -0.43 -22.68 9.32
C ARG A 134 -0.33 -21.83 10.58
N LEU A 135 0.26 -20.64 10.50
CA LEU A 135 0.41 -19.71 11.63
C LEU A 135 -0.95 -19.12 12.06
N THR A 136 -1.92 -19.05 11.16
CA THR A 136 -3.29 -18.60 11.44
C THR A 136 -4.24 -19.77 11.73
N GLY A 137 -3.71 -20.98 11.93
CA GLY A 137 -4.49 -22.19 12.19
C GLY A 137 -5.04 -22.88 10.93
N ASN A 138 -4.74 -22.38 9.73
CA ASN A 138 -5.12 -23.04 8.48
C ASN A 138 -4.08 -24.12 8.14
N THR A 139 -4.31 -25.35 8.62
CA THR A 139 -3.37 -26.48 8.46
C THR A 139 -3.18 -26.91 7.01
N GLU A 140 -4.15 -26.63 6.15
CA GLU A 140 -4.14 -26.98 4.73
C GLU A 140 -3.39 -25.95 3.86
N ALA A 141 -3.16 -24.73 4.38
CA ALA A 141 -2.42 -23.67 3.70
C ALA A 141 -0.90 -23.88 3.77
N LEU A 142 -0.43 -24.97 3.16
CA LEU A 142 0.99 -25.35 3.08
C LEU A 142 1.77 -24.58 1.99
N LEU A 143 1.07 -24.17 0.93
CA LEU A 143 1.65 -23.53 -0.26
C LEU A 143 1.16 -22.09 -0.38
N PHE A 144 2.07 -21.19 -0.72
CA PHE A 144 1.73 -19.81 -1.07
C PHE A 144 1.22 -19.71 -2.51
N GLN A 145 1.73 -20.54 -3.43
CA GLN A 145 1.45 -20.49 -4.87
C GLN A 145 1.74 -19.13 -5.51
N PRO A 146 3.02 -18.69 -5.53
CA PRO A 146 3.39 -17.31 -5.88
C PRO A 146 2.95 -16.87 -7.27
N ASP A 147 2.95 -17.79 -8.23
CA ASP A 147 2.67 -17.51 -9.64
C ASP A 147 1.21 -17.71 -10.03
N SER A 148 0.38 -18.24 -9.13
CA SER A 148 -1.06 -18.35 -9.35
C SER A 148 -1.70 -16.95 -9.44
N PRO A 149 -2.72 -16.77 -10.31
CA PRO A 149 -3.49 -15.53 -10.36
C PRO A 149 -4.05 -15.17 -8.97
N LEU A 150 -3.99 -13.88 -8.61
CA LEU A 150 -4.70 -13.38 -7.43
C LEU A 150 -6.19 -13.33 -7.74
N THR A 151 -7.02 -13.96 -6.92
CA THR A 151 -8.48 -13.88 -7.06
C THR A 151 -9.06 -12.69 -6.28
N ARG A 152 -10.28 -12.25 -6.64
CA ARG A 152 -10.95 -11.14 -5.94
C ARG A 152 -11.19 -11.41 -4.45
N GLU A 153 -11.58 -12.63 -4.10
CA GLU A 153 -11.77 -13.00 -2.68
C GLU A 153 -10.43 -12.97 -1.92
N GLN A 154 -9.33 -13.42 -2.53
CA GLN A 154 -8.00 -13.42 -1.89
C GLN A 154 -7.46 -12.00 -1.71
N LEU A 155 -7.74 -11.11 -2.67
CA LEU A 155 -7.42 -9.71 -2.53
C LEU A 155 -8.07 -9.12 -1.27
N LEU A 156 -9.35 -9.43 -1.04
CA LEU A 156 -10.11 -8.90 0.10
C LEU A 156 -9.67 -9.53 1.42
N GLU A 157 -9.47 -10.86 1.41
CA GLU A 157 -8.93 -11.63 2.54
C GLU A 157 -7.62 -11.03 3.07
N TRP A 158 -6.73 -10.56 2.19
CA TRP A 158 -5.44 -9.98 2.63
C TRP A 158 -5.51 -8.48 2.88
N LYS A 159 -6.36 -7.74 2.16
CA LYS A 159 -6.41 -6.28 2.23
C LYS A 159 -7.22 -5.79 3.42
N VAL A 160 -8.41 -6.33 3.64
CA VAL A 160 -9.37 -5.80 4.63
C VAL A 160 -8.82 -5.85 6.07
N PRO A 161 -8.08 -6.87 6.52
CA PRO A 161 -7.48 -6.87 7.85
C PRO A 161 -6.57 -5.66 8.10
N LEU A 162 -5.89 -5.15 7.07
CA LEU A 162 -5.02 -3.97 7.16
C LEU A 162 -5.77 -2.64 7.17
N ASP A 163 -7.04 -2.64 6.74
CA ASP A 163 -7.94 -1.49 6.86
C ASP A 163 -8.51 -1.41 8.28
N VAL A 164 -9.00 -2.55 8.78
CA VAL A 164 -9.75 -2.65 10.03
C VAL A 164 -8.82 -2.66 11.26
N ARG A 165 -7.72 -3.43 11.19
CA ARG A 165 -6.66 -3.51 12.23
C ARG A 165 -7.15 -3.83 13.64
N ARG A 166 -8.24 -4.57 13.69
CA ARG A 166 -8.84 -5.17 14.88
C ARG A 166 -9.52 -6.45 14.43
N SER A 167 -10.07 -7.20 15.39
CA SER A 167 -10.87 -8.37 15.06
C SER A 167 -11.99 -8.00 14.08
N LEU A 168 -12.13 -8.81 13.04
CA LEU A 168 -13.21 -8.69 12.08
C LEU A 168 -14.53 -9.13 12.73
N PRO A 169 -15.68 -8.59 12.29
CA PRO A 169 -16.98 -9.04 12.77
C PRO A 169 -17.25 -10.48 12.32
N ASP A 170 -17.99 -11.23 13.14
CA ASP A 170 -18.53 -12.51 12.71
C ASP A 170 -19.55 -12.29 11.58
N ALA A 171 -19.51 -13.14 10.55
CA ALA A 171 -20.40 -13.04 9.41
C ALA A 171 -20.87 -14.42 8.94
N SER A 172 -22.15 -14.53 8.58
CA SER A 172 -22.74 -15.71 7.97
C SER A 172 -23.08 -15.46 6.50
N LEU A 173 -23.42 -16.52 5.77
CA LEU A 173 -23.90 -16.42 4.39
C LEU A 173 -25.09 -15.46 4.28
N ASP A 174 -26.11 -15.62 5.13
CA ASP A 174 -27.29 -14.76 5.18
C ASP A 174 -26.92 -13.28 5.40
N THR A 175 -25.90 -13.00 6.22
CA THR A 175 -25.43 -11.61 6.45
C THR A 175 -24.82 -11.01 5.18
N ILE A 176 -24.06 -11.79 4.41
CA ILE A 176 -23.46 -11.32 3.15
C ILE A 176 -24.52 -11.15 2.06
N GLU A 177 -25.51 -12.04 1.99
CA GLU A 177 -26.67 -11.88 1.10
C GLU A 177 -27.42 -10.56 1.33
N GLN A 178 -27.61 -10.18 2.60
CA GLN A 178 -28.39 -9.00 2.97
C GLN A 178 -27.62 -7.68 2.85
N THR A 179 -26.28 -7.71 2.87
CA THR A 179 -25.44 -6.50 2.85
C THR A 179 -25.04 -6.11 1.44
N TRP A 180 -24.13 -6.86 0.81
CA TRP A 180 -23.65 -6.57 -0.54
C TRP A 180 -24.65 -6.92 -1.63
N GLY A 181 -25.59 -7.83 -1.37
CA GLY A 181 -26.56 -8.29 -2.38
C GLY A 181 -25.91 -9.05 -3.54
N PHE A 182 -24.80 -9.76 -3.30
CA PHE A 182 -24.14 -10.56 -4.33
C PHE A 182 -25.01 -11.76 -4.72
N GLN A 183 -25.24 -11.92 -6.03
CA GLN A 183 -25.99 -13.05 -6.57
C GLN A 183 -25.18 -14.36 -6.57
N ASP A 184 -23.85 -14.27 -6.43
CA ASP A 184 -22.92 -15.39 -6.45
C ASP A 184 -22.29 -15.69 -5.08
N VAL A 185 -23.01 -15.36 -3.99
CA VAL A 185 -22.56 -15.57 -2.60
C VAL A 185 -22.15 -17.02 -2.31
N GLU A 186 -22.87 -17.99 -2.89
CA GLU A 186 -22.61 -19.42 -2.69
C GLU A 186 -21.24 -19.86 -3.26
N SER A 187 -20.66 -19.06 -4.16
CA SER A 187 -19.33 -19.33 -4.76
C SER A 187 -18.18 -18.70 -3.95
N ILE A 188 -18.49 -17.88 -2.95
CA ILE A 188 -17.51 -17.18 -2.11
C ILE A 188 -17.01 -18.14 -1.03
N ASN A 189 -15.70 -18.15 -0.79
CA ASN A 189 -15.16 -18.89 0.36
C ASN A 189 -15.72 -18.31 1.68
N PRO A 190 -16.39 -19.09 2.54
CA PRO A 190 -16.96 -18.60 3.80
C PRO A 190 -15.96 -17.94 4.73
N ASN A 191 -14.67 -18.29 4.64
CA ASN A 191 -13.62 -17.66 5.43
C ASN A 191 -13.44 -16.16 5.10
N VAL A 192 -13.98 -15.68 3.98
CA VAL A 192 -13.88 -14.29 3.51
C VAL A 192 -15.12 -13.45 3.91
N PHE A 193 -16.13 -14.07 4.55
CA PHE A 193 -17.33 -13.35 4.97
C PHE A 193 -17.04 -12.24 6.00
N PRO A 194 -16.19 -12.45 7.03
CA PRO A 194 -15.82 -11.38 7.96
C PRO A 194 -15.24 -10.15 7.27
N GLU A 195 -14.38 -10.36 6.27
CA GLU A 195 -13.77 -9.31 5.46
C GLU A 195 -14.80 -8.58 4.61
N LEU A 196 -15.73 -9.32 3.97
CA LEU A 196 -16.78 -8.71 3.16
C LEU A 196 -17.73 -7.85 3.99
N LEU A 197 -18.11 -8.32 5.19
CA LEU A 197 -18.95 -7.56 6.10
C LEU A 197 -18.23 -6.29 6.57
N ALA A 198 -16.97 -6.39 6.99
CA ALA A 198 -16.20 -5.22 7.39
C ALA A 198 -15.97 -4.25 6.22
N ASP A 199 -15.75 -4.75 5.01
CA ASP A 199 -15.62 -3.91 3.81
C ASP A 199 -16.91 -3.13 3.53
N PHE A 200 -18.07 -3.79 3.67
CA PHE A 200 -19.38 -3.17 3.55
C PHE A 200 -19.59 -2.06 4.58
N GLU A 201 -19.27 -2.33 5.83
CA GLU A 201 -19.37 -1.36 6.94
C GLU A 201 -18.45 -0.14 6.75
N ASN A 202 -17.40 -0.27 5.94
CA ASN A 202 -16.52 0.85 5.57
C ASN A 202 -17.16 1.79 4.53
N GLY A 203 -18.35 1.47 4.03
CA GLY A 203 -19.18 2.34 3.20
C GLY A 203 -18.47 2.79 1.93
N GLN A 204 -18.35 4.11 1.73
CA GLN A 204 -17.70 4.67 0.53
C GLN A 204 -16.20 4.34 0.44
N GLN A 205 -15.58 3.91 1.56
CA GLN A 205 -14.20 3.44 1.60
C GLN A 205 -14.08 1.91 1.45
N ALA A 206 -15.14 1.22 1.04
CA ALA A 206 -15.09 -0.19 0.69
C ALA A 206 -14.12 -0.46 -0.48
N ASN A 207 -13.30 -1.49 -0.35
CA ASN A 207 -12.42 -1.98 -1.40
C ASN A 207 -13.21 -2.50 -2.59
N VAL A 208 -14.35 -3.18 -2.37
CA VAL A 208 -15.24 -3.68 -3.44
C VAL A 208 -15.68 -2.53 -4.35
N LEU A 209 -16.16 -1.42 -3.77
CA LEU A 209 -16.62 -0.27 -4.55
C LEU A 209 -15.45 0.43 -5.24
N ARG A 210 -14.32 0.58 -4.55
CA ARG A 210 -13.15 1.29 -5.09
C ARG A 210 -12.51 0.56 -6.27
N ALA A 211 -12.42 -0.76 -6.22
CA ALA A 211 -11.79 -1.56 -7.26
C ALA A 211 -12.76 -2.01 -8.36
N PHE A 212 -13.98 -2.41 -8.00
CA PHE A 212 -14.91 -3.04 -8.93
C PHE A 212 -16.10 -2.17 -9.33
N GLY A 213 -16.26 -1.01 -8.67
CA GLY A 213 -17.42 -0.14 -8.85
C GLY A 213 -18.70 -0.78 -8.32
N TYR A 214 -19.85 -0.33 -8.85
CA TYR A 214 -21.12 -0.98 -8.57
C TYR A 214 -21.12 -2.39 -9.17
N THR A 215 -21.34 -3.40 -8.33
CA THR A 215 -21.48 -4.78 -8.77
C THR A 215 -22.46 -5.54 -7.88
N THR A 216 -23.23 -6.44 -8.49
CA THR A 216 -24.06 -7.44 -7.81
C THR A 216 -23.50 -8.86 -7.98
N LEU A 217 -22.30 -8.98 -8.55
CA LEU A 217 -21.54 -10.23 -8.70
C LEU A 217 -20.11 -9.97 -8.21
N LEU A 218 -19.69 -10.63 -7.15
CA LEU A 218 -18.31 -10.49 -6.70
C LEU A 218 -17.36 -11.13 -7.72
N GLN A 219 -17.76 -12.26 -8.29
CA GLN A 219 -16.95 -13.17 -9.10
C GLN A 219 -15.71 -13.59 -8.30
N PRO A 220 -15.87 -14.30 -7.16
CA PRO A 220 -14.82 -14.48 -6.15
C PRO A 220 -13.53 -15.08 -6.70
N LYS A 221 -13.63 -15.96 -7.71
CA LYS A 221 -12.48 -16.64 -8.34
C LYS A 221 -11.89 -15.91 -9.54
N LYS A 222 -12.46 -14.76 -9.93
CA LYS A 222 -11.95 -13.97 -11.06
C LYS A 222 -10.58 -13.40 -10.73
N ALA A 223 -9.68 -13.47 -11.69
CA ALA A 223 -8.34 -12.89 -11.55
C ALA A 223 -8.40 -11.36 -11.48
N VAL A 224 -7.66 -10.80 -10.53
CA VAL A 224 -7.54 -9.36 -10.29
C VAL A 224 -6.54 -8.74 -11.25
N THR A 225 -6.91 -7.61 -11.85
CA THR A 225 -6.05 -6.78 -12.69
C THR A 225 -5.15 -5.85 -11.87
N GLY A 226 -4.05 -5.37 -12.46
CA GLY A 226 -3.17 -4.40 -11.81
C GLY A 226 -3.91 -3.13 -11.36
N ALA A 227 -4.87 -2.65 -12.14
CA ALA A 227 -5.68 -1.47 -11.82
C ALA A 227 -6.63 -1.71 -10.64
N GLU A 228 -7.29 -2.86 -10.58
CA GLU A 228 -8.14 -3.25 -9.44
C GLU A 228 -7.32 -3.35 -8.15
N ALA A 229 -6.12 -3.96 -8.20
CA ALA A 229 -5.22 -4.03 -7.06
C ALA A 229 -4.69 -2.66 -6.64
N ALA A 230 -4.27 -1.82 -7.59
CA ALA A 230 -3.83 -0.46 -7.31
C ALA A 230 -4.96 0.37 -6.67
N ALA A 231 -6.20 0.20 -7.14
CA ALA A 231 -7.34 0.87 -6.55
C ALA A 231 -7.50 0.50 -5.07
N THR A 232 -7.49 -0.79 -4.70
CA THR A 232 -7.65 -1.17 -3.28
C THR A 232 -6.52 -0.66 -2.40
N LEU A 233 -5.27 -0.70 -2.89
CA LEU A 233 -4.08 -0.24 -2.17
C LEU A 233 -3.98 1.27 -2.00
N TRP A 234 -4.79 2.06 -2.72
CA TRP A 234 -4.73 3.53 -2.65
C TRP A 234 -5.14 4.09 -1.28
N TYR A 235 -5.87 3.34 -0.47
CA TYR A 235 -6.29 3.79 0.86
C TYR A 235 -6.20 2.64 1.87
N PHE A 236 -5.72 2.97 3.07
CA PHE A 236 -5.78 2.08 4.23
C PHE A 236 -6.50 2.75 5.39
N GLY A 237 -7.57 2.13 5.86
CA GLY A 237 -8.29 2.60 7.05
C GLY A 237 -9.75 2.19 7.08
N TYR A 238 -10.40 2.52 8.19
CA TYR A 238 -11.74 2.06 8.50
C TYR A 238 -12.54 3.17 9.21
N GLN A 239 -13.82 3.34 8.83
CA GLN A 239 -14.76 4.29 9.45
C GLN A 239 -14.22 5.73 9.58
N GLY A 240 -13.52 6.20 8.53
CA GLY A 240 -13.01 7.58 8.45
C GLY A 240 -11.63 7.79 9.07
N GLU A 241 -11.08 6.80 9.76
CA GLU A 241 -9.69 6.83 10.22
C GLU A 241 -8.81 6.06 9.24
N GLY A 242 -7.93 6.77 8.53
CA GLY A 242 -7.03 6.15 7.56
C GLY A 242 -6.06 7.11 6.92
N ILE A 243 -5.42 6.62 5.87
CA ILE A 243 -4.50 7.41 5.05
C ILE A 243 -4.59 6.93 3.60
N SER A 244 -4.58 7.88 2.66
CA SER A 244 -4.48 7.60 1.23
C SER A 244 -3.03 7.67 0.72
N ALA A 245 -2.80 7.12 -0.47
CA ALA A 245 -1.54 7.28 -1.18
C ALA A 245 -1.27 8.76 -1.49
N GLN A 246 -2.32 9.54 -1.75
CA GLN A 246 -2.22 10.97 -1.98
C GLN A 246 -1.69 11.69 -0.72
N ASP A 247 -2.26 11.40 0.45
CA ASP A 247 -1.82 11.99 1.72
C ASP A 247 -0.36 11.63 2.01
N ALA A 248 0.00 10.36 1.86
CA ALA A 248 1.36 9.88 2.08
C ALA A 248 2.37 10.54 1.11
N ARG A 249 1.97 10.76 -0.14
CA ARG A 249 2.80 11.46 -1.15
C ARG A 249 2.99 12.93 -0.80
N GLN A 250 1.96 13.59 -0.29
CA GLN A 250 2.06 14.99 0.16
C GLN A 250 3.05 15.11 1.32
N LEU A 251 2.94 14.24 2.32
CA LEU A 251 3.88 14.18 3.44
C LEU A 251 5.32 13.92 3.00
N LEU A 252 5.52 13.06 1.98
CA LEU A 252 6.85 12.80 1.42
C LEU A 252 7.44 14.05 0.76
N ASN A 253 6.65 14.79 0.00
CA ASN A 253 7.10 16.04 -0.63
C ASN A 253 7.45 17.12 0.39
N GLU A 254 6.71 17.20 1.50
CA GLU A 254 7.01 18.13 2.60
C GLU A 254 8.34 17.82 3.30
N GLU A 255 8.63 16.54 3.56
CA GLU A 255 9.89 16.12 4.20
C GLU A 255 11.11 16.23 3.28
N THR A 256 10.92 16.04 1.97
CA THR A 256 11.99 16.08 0.96
C THR A 256 12.23 17.47 0.40
N GLY A 257 11.50 18.48 0.87
CA GLY A 257 11.58 19.89 0.46
C GLY A 257 12.86 20.62 0.90
N LEU A 258 14.02 20.07 0.52
CA LEU A 258 15.24 20.81 0.14
C LEU A 258 15.26 20.99 -1.38
#